data_AF-A0A1S9PM43-F1
#
_entry.id   AF-A0A1S9PM43-F1
#
_cell.length_a   1.000
_cell.length_b   1.000
_cell.length_c   1.000
_cell.angle_alpha   90.00
_cell.angle_beta   90.00
_cell.angle_gamma   90.00
#
_symmetry.space_group_name_H-M   'P 1'
#
loop_
_entity.id
_entity.type
_entity.pdbx_description
1 polymer ?
#
loop_
_entity_poly.entity_id
_entity_poly.type
_entity_poly.pdbx_seq_one_letter_code
_entity_poly.pdbx_strand_id
1 'polypeptide(L)' 'MEYKIKLADGKAHIINITSAYFKSWQVWHVKFTDGKVAMLFKMGSEWMQRNEDFLEAEVLEILGRAIDKIIHKRNIAF' A
#
# COMPACT_ATOMS: atom_id res chain seq x y z
N MET A 1 -1.83 10.59 0.53
CA MET A 1 -2.11 10.91 1.95
C MET A 1 -1.04 10.26 2.79
N GLU A 2 -0.59 10.91 3.86
CA GLU A 2 0.46 10.34 4.73
C GLU A 2 -0.14 9.41 5.78
N TYR A 3 0.49 8.25 5.94
CA TYR A 3 0.09 7.23 6.89
C TYR A 3 1.28 6.78 7.70
N LYS A 4 1.10 6.69 9.01
CA LYS A 4 2.06 6.07 9.92
C LYS A 4 1.75 4.59 10.00
N ILE A 5 2.67 3.75 9.53
CA ILE A 5 2.57 2.30 9.59
C ILE A 5 3.71 1.74 10.45
N LYS A 6 3.49 0.62 11.12
CA LYS A 6 4.57 -0.11 11.81
C LYS A 6 4.99 -1.25 10.90
N LEU A 7 6.24 -1.25 10.46
CA LEU A 7 6.80 -2.30 9.62
C LEU A 7 7.35 -3.44 10.49
N ALA A 8 7.72 -4.55 9.83
CA ALA A 8 8.25 -5.76 10.45
C ALA A 8 9.53 -5.50 11.29
N ASP A 9 10.30 -4.47 10.92
CA ASP A 9 11.47 -4.01 11.67
C ASP A 9 11.14 -3.37 13.04
N GLY A 10 9.86 -3.31 13.40
CA GLY A 10 9.35 -2.77 14.65
C GLY A 10 9.28 -1.25 14.68
N LYS A 11 9.75 -0.56 13.64
CA LYS A 11 9.76 0.91 13.58
C LYS A 11 8.53 1.45 12.86
N ALA A 12 8.10 2.62 13.32
CA ALA A 12 7.04 3.35 12.66
C ALA A 12 7.62 4.12 11.47
N HIS A 13 7.09 3.84 10.29
CA HIS A 13 7.42 4.49 9.04
C HIS A 13 6.29 5.40 8.61
N ILE A 14 6.65 6.57 8.11
CA ILE A 14 5.71 7.45 7.42
C ILE A 14 5.76 7.07 5.95
N ILE A 15 4.61 6.77 5.38
CA ILE A 15 4.46 6.47 3.96
C ILE A 15 3.39 7.35 3.35
N ASN A 16 3.55 7.72 2.08
CA ASN A 16 2.50 8.36 1.32
C ASN A 16 1.78 7.32 0.47
N ILE A 17 0.48 7.17 0.69
CA ILE A 17 -0.37 6.29 -0.12
C ILE A 17 -1.25 7.14 -1.02
N THR A 18 -1.19 6.85 -2.33
CA THR A 18 -2.05 7.46 -3.34
C THR A 18 -2.66 6.39 -4.23
N SER A 19 -3.96 6.49 -4.49
CA SER A 19 -4.66 5.64 -5.46
C SER A 19 -4.50 6.22 -6.87
N ALA A 20 -4.26 5.36 -7.85
CA ALA A 20 -4.25 5.69 -9.26
C ALA A 20 -4.90 4.56 -10.07
N TYR A 21 -5.11 4.80 -11.36
CA TYR A 21 -5.49 3.76 -12.31
C TYR A 21 -4.35 3.52 -13.28
N PHE A 22 -3.97 2.25 -13.45
CA PHE A 22 -3.04 1.82 -14.49
C PHE A 22 -3.79 0.95 -15.49
N LYS A 23 -3.92 1.44 -16.73
CA LYS A 23 -4.87 0.91 -17.73
C LYS A 23 -6.30 0.92 -17.17
N SER A 24 -6.77 -0.22 -16.68
CA SER A 24 -8.10 -0.39 -16.07
C SER A 24 -8.04 -0.92 -14.65
N TRP A 25 -6.83 -1.04 -14.09
CA TRP A 25 -6.61 -1.64 -12.77
C TRP A 25 -6.43 -0.52 -11.75
N GLN A 26 -7.15 -0.62 -10.64
CA GLN A 26 -6.90 0.25 -9.50
C GLN A 26 -5.58 -0.17 -8.86
N VAL A 27 -4.66 0.78 -8.79
CA VAL A 27 -3.34 0.60 -8.20
C VAL A 27 -3.10 1.61 -7.10
N TRP A 28 -2.19 1.28 -6.19
CA TRP A 28 -1.86 2.07 -5.03
C TRP A 28 -0.37 2.31 -4.99
N HIS A 29 0.04 3.56 -5.18
CA HIS A 29 1.44 3.95 -5.00
C HIS A 29 1.70 4.19 -3.52
N VAL A 30 2.72 3.52 -3.02
CA VAL A 30 3.25 3.65 -1.66
C VAL A 30 4.65 4.23 -1.76
N LYS A 31 4.80 5.49 -1.35
CA LYS A 31 6.10 6.17 -1.32
C LYS A 31 6.64 6.21 0.11
N PHE A 32 7.85 5.72 0.30
CA PHE A 32 8.58 5.75 1.57
C PHE A 32 9.40 7.05 1.69
N THR A 33 9.82 7.38 2.92
CA THR A 33 10.63 8.58 3.20
C THR A 33 12.03 8.50 2.62
N ASP A 34 12.55 7.31 2.38
CA ASP A 34 13.84 7.07 1.73
C ASP A 34 13.78 7.25 0.20
N GLY A 35 12.62 7.63 -0.34
CA GLY A 35 12.40 7.84 -1.76
C GLY A 35 11.99 6.59 -2.53
N LYS A 36 12.01 5.40 -1.90
CA LYS A 36 11.52 4.17 -2.53
C LYS A 36 10.03 4.26 -2.79
N VAL A 37 9.60 3.67 -3.90
CA VAL A 37 8.18 3.65 -4.31
C VAL A 37 7.81 2.22 -4.66
N ALA A 38 6.77 1.71 -4.00
CA ALA A 38 6.13 0.46 -4.37
C ALA A 38 4.78 0.74 -5.03
N MET A 39 4.45 -0.06 -6.04
CA MET A 39 3.13 -0.04 -6.67
C MET A 39 2.40 -1.31 -6.29
N LEU A 40 1.32 -1.18 -5.52
CA LEU A 40 0.52 -2.28 -5.03
C LEU A 40 -0.79 -2.39 -5.80
N PHE A 41 -1.23 -3.62 -6.02
CA PHE A 41 -2.54 -3.93 -6.59
C PHE A 41 -3.13 -5.15 -5.90
N LYS A 42 -4.46 -5.26 -5.95
CA LYS A 42 -5.17 -6.38 -5.32
C LYS A 42 -5.63 -7.35 -6.41
N MET A 43 -5.33 -8.63 -6.24
CA MET A 43 -5.76 -9.70 -7.12
C MET A 43 -6.57 -10.71 -6.29
N GLY A 44 -7.89 -10.70 -6.47
CA GLY A 44 -8.80 -11.44 -5.57
C GLY A 44 -8.69 -10.94 -4.13
N SER A 45 -8.25 -11.81 -3.24
CA SER A 45 -8.04 -11.49 -1.81
C SER A 45 -6.61 -11.10 -1.47
N GLU A 46 -5.68 -11.23 -2.41
CA GLU A 46 -4.25 -11.06 -2.16
C GLU A 46 -3.74 -9.70 -2.65
N TRP A 47 -2.79 -9.13 -1.90
CA TRP A 47 -2.07 -7.94 -2.29
C TRP A 47 -0.78 -8.33 -2.99
N MET A 48 -0.49 -7.69 -4.11
CA MET A 48 0.69 -7.92 -4.93
C MET A 48 1.42 -6.60 -5.18
N GLN A 49 2.73 -6.68 -5.40
CA GLN A 49 3.55 -5.55 -5.84
C GLN A 49 3.96 -5.70 -7.30
N ARG A 50 4.30 -4.58 -7.96
CA ARG A 50 4.70 -4.57 -9.36
C ARG A 50 6.19 -4.23 -9.54
N ASN A 51 6.84 -4.93 -10.46
CA ASN A 51 8.16 -4.70 -11.10
C ASN A 51 9.43 -4.69 -10.23
N GLU A 52 9.37 -4.36 -8.95
CA GLU A 52 10.52 -4.43 -8.05
C GLU A 52 10.04 -5.07 -6.75
N ASP A 53 10.16 -6.40 -6.63
CA ASP A 53 9.80 -7.17 -5.43
C ASP A 53 10.76 -6.88 -4.25
N PHE A 54 10.92 -5.61 -3.89
CA PHE A 54 11.76 -5.21 -2.78
C PHE A 54 11.02 -5.25 -1.45
N LEU A 55 9.68 -5.31 -1.46
CA LEU A 55 8.91 -5.51 -0.24
C LEU A 55 8.86 -6.99 0.09
N GLU A 56 9.25 -7.32 1.32
CA GLU A 56 9.04 -8.64 1.88
C GLU A 56 7.53 -8.92 2.04
N ALA A 57 7.15 -10.21 2.02
CA ALA A 57 5.74 -10.62 2.06
C ALA A 57 4.99 -10.05 3.27
N GLU A 58 5.64 -9.99 4.44
CA GLU A 58 5.05 -9.41 5.65
C GLU A 58 4.77 -7.91 5.50
N VAL A 59 5.71 -7.16 4.91
CA VAL A 59 5.56 -5.73 4.65
C VAL A 59 4.42 -5.48 3.65
N LEU A 60 4.36 -6.29 2.59
CA LEU A 60 3.29 -6.24 1.60
C LEU A 60 1.91 -6.46 2.23
N GLU A 61 1.80 -7.41 3.14
CA GLU A 61 0.54 -7.68 3.85
C GLU A 61 0.13 -6.53 4.77
N ILE A 62 1.08 -5.96 5.52
CA ILE A 62 0.83 -4.79 6.39
C ILE A 62 0.32 -3.60 5.57
N LEU A 63 0.97 -3.31 4.45
CA LEU A 63 0.58 -2.24 3.53
C LEU A 63 -0.80 -2.50 2.92
N GLY A 64 -1.04 -3.73 2.46
CA GLY A 64 -2.32 -4.15 1.93
C GLY A 64 -3.47 -3.95 2.92
N ARG A 65 -3.29 -4.40 4.18
CA ARG A 65 -4.26 -4.18 5.26
C ARG A 65 -4.48 -2.69 5.54
N ALA A 66 -3.44 -1.86 5.46
CA ALA A 66 -3.58 -0.41 5.62
C ALA A 66 -4.43 0.20 4.49
N ILE A 67 -4.21 -0.24 3.25
CA ILE A 67 -4.99 0.19 2.09
C ILE A 67 -6.45 -0.29 2.19
N ASP A 68 -6.69 -1.53 2.59
CA ASP A 68 -8.04 -2.06 2.81
C ASP A 68 -8.82 -1.22 3.83
N LYS A 69 -8.18 -0.77 4.91
CA LYS A 69 -8.79 0.16 5.88
C LYS A 69 -9.11 1.52 5.25
N ILE A 70 -8.28 2.03 4.34
CA ILE A 70 -8.54 3.28 3.62
C ILE A 70 -9.76 3.11 2.70
N ILE A 71 -9.82 2.01 1.94
CA ILE A 71 -10.94 1.69 1.05
C ILE A 71 -12.23 1.58 1.87
N HIS A 72 -12.21 0.83 2.97
CA HIS A 72 -13.37 0.64 3.83
C HIS A 72 -13.86 1.98 4.41
N LYS A 73 -12.96 2.82 4.92
CA LYS A 73 -13.30 4.16 5.39
C LYS A 73 -13.90 5.05 4.31
N ARG A 74 -13.37 4.98 3.08
CA ARG A 74 -13.94 5.73 1.94
C ARG A 74 -15.35 5.24 1.62
N ASN A 75 -15.58 3.94 1.59
CA ASN A 75 -16.89 3.36 1.25
C ASN A 75 -17.98 3.63 2.30
N ILE A 76 -17.63 3.77 3.58
CA ILE A 76 -18.59 4.12 4.65
C ILE A 76 -18.97 5.62 4.61
N ALA A 77 -18.12 6.46 4.01
CA ALA A 77 -18.35 7.89 3.92
C ALA A 77 -19.27 8.31 2.76
N PHE A 78 -19.85 7.35 2.02
CA PHE A 78 -20.81 7.56 0.94
C PHE A 78 -22.18 6.97 1.28
#